data_AF-A0A2V2VQ97-F1
#
_entry.id   AF-A0A2V2VQ97-F1
#
_cell.length_a   1.000
_cell.length_b   1.000
_cell.length_c   1.000
_cell.angle_alpha   90.00
_cell.angle_beta   90.00
_cell.angle_gamma   90.00
#
_symmetry.space_group_name_H-M   'P 1'
#
loop_
_entity.id
_entity.type
_entity.pdbx_description
1 polymer ?
#
loop_
_entity_poly.entity_id
_entity_poly.type
_entity_poly.pdbx_seq_one_letter_code
_entity_poly.pdbx_strand_id
1 'polypeptide(L)'
;MEIPDGDERKKTGTGMDVKEGKPEQSWTYKEVGFSIEKDDAVQQSGEAPPVLMVLTSDKGWPYMLNAPHGCGNDLFVNCEVERVWQIVLDDITKWFSNFDLTLNSSPLPRVLVGTPGIGKSMAAGSYFLYQLLHYDAKKIQVVVHCFGETAYVFDKTTKIVTEYKGNAISESVLDGLWQCGMKGYIIYDVAEKGKQPDTGFASPTGWGMIVVSSPKLTNYDEWEKQTKASRIIMNCPDEVGVKAMCAWMKRGLEPDKQAG
;
A
#
# COMPACT_ATOMS: atom_id res chain seq x y z
N MET A 1 35.41 -17.20 51.99
CA MET A 1 34.04 -16.83 52.38
C MET A 1 33.23 -16.83 51.10
N GLU A 2 32.17 -17.63 51.08
CA GLU A 2 31.32 -17.95 49.93
C GLU A 2 30.41 -16.78 49.50
N ILE A 3 29.96 -16.93 48.26
CA ILE A 3 29.03 -16.21 47.34
C ILE A 3 27.62 -15.94 47.94
N PRO A 4 26.59 -15.38 47.24
CA PRO A 4 26.49 -14.57 45.99
C PRO A 4 25.45 -13.41 46.07
N ASP A 5 25.18 -12.67 44.98
CA ASP A 5 23.89 -12.76 44.25
C ASP A 5 23.62 -11.57 43.29
N GLY A 6 23.10 -11.91 42.10
CA GLY A 6 22.28 -11.14 41.16
C GLY A 6 22.76 -9.76 40.69
N ASP A 7 22.75 -9.40 39.41
CA ASP A 7 21.83 -9.81 38.36
C ASP A 7 22.51 -9.55 37.00
N GLU A 8 22.80 -10.62 36.26
CA GLU A 8 23.08 -10.56 34.83
C GLU A 8 21.79 -10.07 34.13
N ARG A 9 21.56 -8.76 34.09
CA ARG A 9 20.69 -8.20 33.06
C ARG A 9 21.47 -8.15 31.75
N LYS A 10 21.62 -9.32 31.12
CA LYS A 10 21.69 -9.39 29.66
C LYS A 10 20.43 -8.69 29.15
N LYS A 11 20.58 -7.43 28.73
CA LYS A 11 19.64 -6.83 27.78
C LYS A 11 19.80 -7.63 26.49
N THR A 12 19.06 -8.72 26.37
CA THR A 12 18.67 -9.31 25.08
C THR A 12 17.69 -8.35 24.42
N GLY A 13 18.14 -7.13 24.14
CA GLY A 13 17.44 -6.26 23.23
C GLY A 13 17.64 -6.87 21.85
N THR A 14 16.59 -7.39 21.25
CA THR A 14 16.54 -7.59 19.80
C THR A 14 16.79 -6.21 19.17
N GLY A 15 18.04 -5.94 18.80
CA GLY A 15 18.44 -4.66 18.22
C GLY A 15 17.83 -4.52 16.83
N MET A 16 17.23 -3.38 16.54
CA MET A 16 16.78 -3.03 15.19
C MET A 16 17.94 -2.31 14.50
N ASP A 17 18.45 -2.91 13.42
CA ASP A 17 19.41 -2.26 12.52
C ASP A 17 18.65 -1.49 11.43
N VAL A 18 19.11 -0.28 11.12
CA VAL A 18 18.46 0.61 10.14
C VAL A 18 19.46 0.90 9.04
N LYS A 19 19.08 0.52 7.82
CA LYS A 19 19.87 0.77 6.61
C LYS A 19 19.11 1.70 5.68
N GLU A 20 19.81 2.71 5.18
CA GLU A 20 19.27 3.63 4.19
C GLU A 20 19.40 3.04 2.78
N GLY A 21 18.41 3.31 1.93
CA GLY A 21 18.39 2.84 0.54
C GLY A 21 17.40 1.71 0.32
N LYS A 22 17.42 1.15 -0.89
CA LYS A 22 16.59 0.01 -1.26
C LYS A 22 17.20 -1.26 -0.64
N PRO A 23 16.43 -2.11 0.06
CA PRO A 23 16.99 -3.30 0.68
C PRO A 23 17.57 -4.24 -0.39
N GLU A 24 18.73 -4.83 -0.09
CA GLU A 24 19.41 -5.78 -1.00
C GLU A 24 18.61 -7.07 -1.18
N GLN A 25 17.88 -7.48 -0.14
CA GLN A 25 16.93 -8.58 -0.19
C GLN A 25 15.51 -8.08 0.11
N SER A 26 14.56 -8.38 -0.79
CA SER A 26 13.14 -8.19 -0.55
C SER A 26 12.53 -9.39 0.19
N TRP A 27 11.34 -9.23 0.76
CA TRP A 27 10.57 -10.38 1.23
C TRP A 27 10.35 -11.38 0.09
N THR A 28 10.59 -12.66 0.37
CA THR A 28 10.31 -13.77 -0.53
C THR A 28 8.93 -14.34 -0.24
N TYR A 29 8.19 -14.67 -1.30
CA TYR A 29 6.82 -15.18 -1.23
C TYR A 29 6.69 -16.43 -2.09
N LYS A 30 5.93 -17.41 -1.60
CA LYS A 30 5.61 -18.61 -2.37
C LYS A 30 4.74 -18.25 -3.58
N GLU A 31 5.07 -18.83 -4.74
CA GLU A 31 4.33 -18.64 -6.00
C GLU A 31 2.84 -18.99 -5.88
N VAL A 32 2.52 -20.01 -5.06
CA VAL A 32 1.14 -20.40 -4.76
C VAL A 32 0.72 -19.82 -3.40
N GLY A 33 -0.28 -18.94 -3.43
CA GLY A 33 -0.89 -18.36 -2.23
C GLY A 33 -0.16 -17.15 -1.64
N PHE A 34 1.00 -16.75 -2.19
CA PHE A 34 1.78 -15.58 -1.77
C PHE A 34 2.13 -15.52 -0.28
N SER A 35 2.12 -16.65 0.44
CA SER A 35 2.58 -16.66 1.84
C SER A 35 4.07 -16.34 1.90
N ILE A 36 4.50 -15.56 2.89
CA ILE A 36 5.92 -15.29 3.17
C ILE A 36 6.66 -16.63 3.27
N GLU A 37 7.76 -16.77 2.54
CA GLU A 37 8.68 -17.87 2.73
C GLU A 37 9.43 -17.62 4.04
N LYS A 38 9.04 -18.35 5.08
CA LYS A 38 9.87 -18.48 6.27
C LYS A 38 10.95 -19.51 5.94
N ASP A 39 12.19 -19.07 5.87
CA ASP A 39 13.36 -19.95 5.83
C ASP A 39 13.50 -20.68 7.18
N ASP A 40 12.63 -21.67 7.41
CA ASP A 40 12.59 -22.44 8.66
C ASP A 40 13.53 -23.67 8.63
N ALA A 41 14.44 -23.76 7.65
CA ALA A 41 15.49 -24.77 7.66
C ALA A 41 16.73 -24.33 6.89
N VAL A 42 17.87 -24.37 7.59
CA VAL A 42 19.24 -24.10 7.11
C VAL A 42 19.64 -22.62 7.15
N GLN A 43 20.57 -22.32 8.07
CA GLN A 43 21.41 -21.11 8.05
C GLN A 43 22.05 -20.97 6.67
N GLN A 44 21.45 -20.20 5.77
CA GLN A 44 22.19 -19.58 4.69
C GLN A 44 22.72 -18.24 5.20
N SER A 45 24.00 -17.97 4.93
CA SER A 45 24.70 -16.73 5.32
C SER A 45 24.25 -15.53 4.48
N GLY A 46 22.94 -15.39 4.24
CA GLY A 46 22.32 -14.22 3.62
C GLY A 46 21.95 -13.21 4.69
N GLU A 47 21.90 -11.93 4.31
CA GLU A 47 21.37 -10.88 5.17
C GLU A 47 19.89 -11.17 5.49
N ALA A 48 19.45 -11.02 6.73
CA ALA A 48 18.06 -11.32 7.07
C ALA A 48 17.10 -10.41 6.29
N PRO A 49 15.96 -10.92 5.79
CA PRO A 49 14.99 -10.09 5.09
C PRO A 49 14.49 -8.96 6.00
N PRO A 50 14.16 -7.78 5.43
CA PRO A 50 13.76 -6.63 6.23
C PRO A 50 12.49 -6.96 7.05
N VAL A 51 12.37 -6.38 8.23
CA VAL A 51 11.15 -6.49 9.05
C VAL A 51 10.14 -5.40 8.71
N LEU A 52 10.64 -4.22 8.34
CA LEU A 52 9.86 -3.02 8.08
C LEU A 52 10.62 -2.11 7.11
N MET A 53 9.94 -1.60 6.09
CA MET A 53 10.46 -0.60 5.18
C MET A 53 9.87 0.78 5.49
N VAL A 54 10.81 1.73 5.60
CA VAL A 54 10.74 3.17 5.78
C VAL A 54 10.55 4.05 4.55
N LEU A 55 9.35 4.45 4.09
CA LEU A 55 9.27 5.45 3.01
C LEU A 55 9.05 6.86 3.56
N THR A 56 10.01 7.77 3.34
CA THR A 56 9.95 9.14 3.86
C THR A 56 9.61 10.14 2.75
N SER A 57 8.77 11.14 3.04
CA SER A 57 8.41 12.21 2.12
C SER A 57 8.41 13.55 2.85
N ASP A 58 9.24 14.51 2.41
CA ASP A 58 9.31 15.85 3.01
C ASP A 58 7.98 16.60 2.95
N LYS A 59 7.15 16.28 1.96
CA LYS A 59 5.82 16.87 1.75
C LYS A 59 4.70 16.07 2.41
N GLY A 60 5.04 14.98 3.10
CA GLY A 60 4.09 14.03 3.65
C GLY A 60 3.45 13.14 2.58
N TRP A 61 2.45 12.37 3.02
CA TRP A 61 1.69 11.43 2.20
C TRP A 61 0.23 11.90 2.04
N PRO A 62 -0.48 11.54 0.95
CA PRO A 62 -1.84 12.03 0.69
C PRO A 62 -2.83 11.82 1.84
N TYR A 63 -2.72 10.69 2.55
CA TYR A 63 -3.56 10.41 3.73
C TYR A 63 -3.24 11.32 4.92
N MET A 64 -1.99 11.76 5.05
CA MET A 64 -1.51 12.59 6.15
C MET A 64 -1.82 14.07 5.96
N LEU A 65 -2.00 14.52 4.71
CA LEU A 65 -2.41 15.90 4.38
C LEU A 65 -3.78 16.26 4.96
N ASN A 66 -4.65 15.26 5.16
CA ASN A 66 -6.01 15.43 5.70
C ASN A 66 -6.14 15.07 7.20
N ALA A 67 -5.07 14.63 7.86
CA ALA A 67 -5.10 14.27 9.26
C ALA A 67 -4.86 15.52 10.14
N PRO A 68 -5.70 15.77 11.17
CA PRO A 68 -5.67 17.03 11.91
C PRO A 68 -4.37 17.27 12.71
N HIS A 69 -3.44 16.32 12.79
CA HIS A 69 -2.24 16.39 13.64
C HIS A 69 -0.95 16.03 12.90
N GLY A 70 -0.89 16.15 11.57
CA GLY A 70 0.36 15.96 10.81
C GLY A 70 1.05 14.64 11.17
N CYS A 71 0.44 13.52 10.77
CA CYS A 71 1.13 12.23 10.89
C CYS A 71 2.48 12.36 10.18
N GLY A 72 3.57 11.98 10.87
CA GLY A 72 4.94 12.26 10.41
C GLY A 72 5.23 11.77 9.00
N ASN A 73 6.30 12.26 8.41
CA ASN A 73 6.68 12.04 7.00
C ASN A 73 6.96 10.58 6.57
N ASP A 74 6.75 9.63 7.47
CA ASP A 74 7.15 8.23 7.38
C ASP A 74 5.95 7.33 7.07
N LEU A 75 6.06 6.56 5.98
CA LEU A 75 5.13 5.52 5.56
C LEU A 75 5.73 4.14 5.86
N PHE A 76 5.03 3.39 6.70
CA PHE A 76 5.40 2.04 7.11
C PHE A 76 4.93 1.00 6.10
N VAL A 77 5.89 0.29 5.51
CA VAL A 77 5.64 -0.81 4.57
C VAL A 77 6.13 -2.11 5.19
N ASN A 78 5.20 -3.00 5.53
CA ASN A 78 5.52 -4.33 6.06
C ASN A 78 5.40 -5.39 4.95
N CYS A 79 5.73 -6.62 5.30
CA CYS A 79 5.62 -7.78 4.41
C CYS A 79 4.22 -7.99 3.83
N GLU A 80 3.14 -7.66 4.55
CA GLU A 80 1.77 -7.82 4.04
C GLU A 80 1.40 -6.74 3.03
N VAL A 81 1.85 -5.50 3.25
CA VAL A 81 1.68 -4.40 2.28
C VAL A 81 2.45 -4.70 1.00
N GLU A 82 3.70 -5.16 1.13
CA GLU A 82 4.50 -5.57 -0.02
C GLU A 82 3.89 -6.75 -0.77
N ARG A 83 3.38 -7.77 -0.05
CA ARG A 83 2.70 -8.92 -0.65
C ARG A 83 1.51 -8.50 -1.51
N VAL A 84 0.69 -7.58 -1.00
CA VAL A 84 -0.47 -7.07 -1.74
C VAL A 84 0.00 -6.32 -2.99
N TRP A 85 1.06 -5.52 -2.87
CA TRP A 85 1.65 -4.85 -4.04
C TRP A 85 2.14 -5.84 -5.09
N GLN A 86 2.83 -6.92 -4.71
CA GLN A 86 3.28 -7.95 -5.65
C GLN A 86 2.12 -8.59 -6.43
N ILE A 87 1.00 -8.88 -5.77
CA ILE A 87 -0.21 -9.39 -6.44
C ILE A 87 -0.73 -8.39 -7.48
N VAL A 88 -0.76 -7.10 -7.14
CA VAL A 88 -1.18 -6.03 -8.07
C VAL A 88 -0.19 -5.88 -9.22
N LEU A 89 1.10 -5.95 -8.93
CA LEU A 89 2.18 -5.87 -9.92
C LEU A 89 2.11 -7.04 -10.91
N ASP A 90 1.77 -8.25 -10.46
CA ASP A 90 1.55 -9.40 -11.32
C ASP A 90 0.38 -9.19 -12.28
N ASP A 91 -0.72 -8.61 -11.82
CA ASP A 91 -1.87 -8.28 -12.68
C ASP A 91 -1.50 -7.24 -13.73
N ILE A 92 -0.79 -6.20 -13.32
CA ILE A 92 -0.28 -5.16 -14.21
C ILE A 92 0.66 -5.77 -15.25
N THR A 93 1.55 -6.66 -14.82
CA THR A 93 2.51 -7.33 -15.71
C THR A 93 1.79 -8.22 -16.71
N LYS A 94 0.84 -9.06 -16.27
CA LYS A 94 0.02 -9.90 -17.16
C LYS A 94 -0.76 -9.07 -18.17
N TRP A 95 -1.32 -7.94 -17.74
CA TRP A 95 -2.05 -7.02 -18.60
C TRP A 95 -1.16 -6.44 -19.72
N PHE A 96 0.05 -5.99 -19.39
CA PHE A 96 0.96 -5.43 -20.40
C PHE A 96 1.67 -6.49 -21.25
N SER A 97 1.88 -7.71 -20.75
CA SER A 97 2.47 -8.81 -21.54
C SER A 97 1.54 -9.33 -22.63
N ASN A 98 0.23 -9.23 -22.44
CA ASN A 98 -0.75 -9.66 -23.43
C ASN A 98 -1.17 -8.54 -24.39
N PHE A 99 -0.63 -7.32 -24.26
CA PHE A 99 -1.17 -6.09 -24.87
C PHE A 99 -1.35 -6.15 -26.40
N ASP A 100 -0.55 -6.95 -27.11
CA ASP A 100 -0.62 -7.13 -28.57
C ASP A 100 -1.78 -8.03 -29.04
N LEU A 101 -2.46 -8.72 -28.13
CA LEU A 101 -3.65 -9.48 -28.42
C LEU A 101 -4.87 -8.55 -28.35
N THR A 102 -5.62 -8.48 -29.45
CA THR A 102 -6.81 -7.63 -29.70
C THR A 102 -8.01 -7.87 -28.76
N LEU A 103 -7.80 -8.49 -27.59
CA LEU A 103 -8.82 -9.02 -26.67
C LEU A 103 -8.55 -8.66 -25.19
N ASN A 104 -7.71 -7.69 -24.86
CA ASN A 104 -7.45 -7.40 -23.44
C ASN A 104 -8.56 -6.55 -22.82
N SER A 105 -9.34 -7.19 -21.95
CA SER A 105 -9.96 -6.51 -20.81
C SER A 105 -8.89 -5.81 -19.98
N SER A 106 -9.26 -4.72 -19.30
CA SER A 106 -8.49 -4.11 -18.20
C SER A 106 -7.87 -5.16 -17.27
N PRO A 107 -6.77 -4.85 -16.55
CA PRO A 107 -6.27 -5.77 -15.54
C PRO A 107 -7.40 -6.02 -14.53
N LEU A 108 -7.42 -7.23 -13.98
CA LEU A 108 -8.49 -7.70 -13.11
C LEU A 108 -8.72 -6.67 -12.00
N PRO A 109 -9.93 -6.08 -11.89
CA PRO A 109 -10.22 -5.15 -10.82
C PRO A 109 -9.97 -5.83 -9.46
N ARG A 110 -9.33 -5.13 -8.54
CA ARG A 110 -8.99 -5.68 -7.21
C ARG A 110 -9.73 -4.95 -6.11
N VAL A 111 -10.11 -5.69 -5.09
CA VAL A 111 -10.67 -5.14 -3.84
C VAL A 111 -9.80 -5.60 -2.68
N LEU A 112 -9.20 -4.64 -1.97
CA LEU A 112 -8.40 -4.91 -0.79
C LEU A 112 -9.31 -5.04 0.44
N VAL A 113 -9.35 -6.24 1.01
CA VAL A 113 -10.14 -6.60 2.20
C VAL A 113 -9.19 -6.81 3.36
N GLY A 114 -9.57 -6.34 4.54
CA GLY A 114 -8.77 -6.55 5.75
C GLY A 114 -9.43 -5.90 6.96
N THR A 115 -8.92 -6.23 8.13
CA THR A 115 -9.47 -5.76 9.41
C THR A 115 -9.63 -4.23 9.43
N PRO A 116 -10.73 -3.69 9.99
CA PRO A 116 -10.87 -2.26 10.26
C PRO A 116 -9.62 -1.67 10.95
N GLY A 117 -9.12 -0.53 10.50
CA GLY A 117 -7.98 0.16 11.14
C GLY A 117 -6.59 -0.42 10.87
N ILE A 118 -6.48 -1.51 10.11
CA ILE A 118 -5.21 -2.20 9.80
C ILE A 118 -4.22 -1.40 8.91
N GLY A 119 -4.60 -0.20 8.47
CA GLY A 119 -3.77 0.63 7.59
C GLY A 119 -3.93 0.34 6.09
N LYS A 120 -5.06 -0.20 5.62
CA LYS A 120 -5.32 -0.39 4.17
C LYS A 120 -5.10 0.91 3.37
N SER A 121 -5.78 1.97 3.77
CA SER A 121 -5.70 3.30 3.14
C SER A 121 -4.33 3.94 3.40
N MET A 122 -4.01 4.20 4.68
CA MET A 122 -2.77 4.87 5.07
C MET A 122 -1.50 4.18 4.58
N ALA A 123 -1.37 2.85 4.76
CA ALA A 123 -0.17 2.11 4.42
C ALA A 123 -0.22 1.60 2.97
N ALA A 124 -1.16 0.72 2.66
CA ALA A 124 -1.19 0.07 1.35
C ALA A 124 -1.58 1.03 0.21
N GLY A 125 -2.59 1.88 0.40
CA GLY A 125 -3.00 2.88 -0.58
C GLY A 125 -1.89 3.87 -0.93
N SER A 126 -1.22 4.43 0.08
CA SER A 126 -0.06 5.31 -0.11
C SER A 126 1.10 4.59 -0.81
N TYR A 127 1.35 3.33 -0.46
CA TYR A 127 2.41 2.54 -1.08
C TYR A 127 2.10 2.22 -2.55
N PHE A 128 0.85 1.89 -2.89
CA PHE A 128 0.44 1.70 -4.28
C PHE A 128 0.61 2.97 -5.09
N LEU A 129 0.23 4.12 -4.53
CA LEU A 129 0.45 5.39 -5.21
C LEU A 129 1.93 5.60 -5.49
N TYR A 130 2.80 5.44 -4.49
CA TYR A 130 4.25 5.54 -4.66
C TYR A 130 4.74 4.63 -5.79
N GLN A 131 4.39 3.35 -5.73
CA GLN A 131 4.85 2.36 -6.70
C GLN A 131 4.33 2.64 -8.12
N LEU A 132 3.06 3.00 -8.28
CA LEU A 132 2.47 3.32 -9.59
C LEU A 132 3.06 4.59 -10.21
N LEU A 133 3.40 5.59 -9.38
CA LEU A 133 4.10 6.79 -9.83
C LEU A 133 5.51 6.47 -10.33
N HIS A 134 6.19 5.48 -9.72
CA HIS A 134 7.53 5.03 -10.12
C HIS A 134 7.50 3.94 -11.20
N TYR A 135 6.34 3.41 -11.55
CA TYR A 135 6.18 2.46 -12.64
C TYR A 135 6.47 3.09 -14.00
N ASP A 136 6.69 2.28 -15.05
CA ASP A 136 6.97 2.76 -16.40
C ASP A 136 5.85 3.69 -16.92
N ALA A 137 6.21 4.94 -17.19
CA ALA A 137 5.30 5.98 -17.68
C ALA A 137 4.75 5.70 -19.10
N LYS A 138 5.42 4.85 -19.89
CA LYS A 138 4.91 4.42 -21.21
C LYS A 138 3.77 3.41 -21.09
N LYS A 139 3.75 2.66 -19.99
CA LYS A 139 2.73 1.65 -19.69
C LYS A 139 1.57 2.29 -18.93
N ILE A 140 1.87 3.01 -17.85
CA ILE A 140 0.89 3.72 -17.03
C ILE A 140 1.22 5.21 -17.09
N GLN A 141 0.45 5.94 -17.89
CA GLN A 141 0.61 7.38 -18.13
C GLN A 141 -0.07 8.23 -17.06
N VAL A 142 -1.20 7.74 -16.53
CA VAL A 142 -1.98 8.44 -15.52
C VAL A 142 -2.19 7.55 -14.30
N VAL A 143 -2.00 8.10 -13.11
CA VAL A 143 -2.43 7.46 -11.86
C VAL A 143 -3.47 8.35 -11.22
N VAL A 144 -4.61 7.78 -10.83
CA VAL A 144 -5.66 8.54 -10.15
C VAL A 144 -5.84 7.97 -8.76
N HIS A 145 -5.75 8.83 -7.75
CA HIS A 145 -6.04 8.48 -6.37
C HIS A 145 -7.30 9.22 -5.92
N CYS A 146 -8.40 8.48 -5.80
CA CYS A 146 -9.64 9.00 -5.24
C CYS A 146 -9.61 8.80 -3.73
N PHE A 147 -9.80 9.87 -2.97
CA PHE A 147 -9.92 9.85 -1.52
C PHE A 147 -11.16 10.62 -1.10
N GLY A 148 -12.19 9.91 -0.65
CA GLY A 148 -13.50 10.51 -0.40
C GLY A 148 -14.07 11.11 -1.70
N GLU A 149 -14.40 12.40 -1.67
CA GLU A 149 -14.95 13.13 -2.83
C GLU A 149 -13.87 13.86 -3.65
N THR A 150 -12.59 13.62 -3.36
CA THR A 150 -11.47 14.27 -4.04
C THR A 150 -10.71 13.27 -4.89
N ALA A 151 -10.46 13.60 -6.15
CA ALA A 151 -9.59 12.83 -7.04
C ALA A 151 -8.31 13.60 -7.34
N TYR A 152 -7.18 12.97 -7.07
CA TYR A 152 -5.86 13.45 -7.47
C TYR A 152 -5.43 12.73 -8.73
N VAL A 153 -5.31 13.47 -9.84
CA VAL A 153 -4.88 12.95 -11.13
C VAL A 153 -3.42 13.29 -11.33
N PHE A 154 -2.58 12.26 -11.36
CA PHE A 154 -1.15 12.35 -11.61
C PHE A 154 -0.89 12.00 -13.06
N ASP A 155 -0.68 13.01 -13.90
CA ASP A 155 -0.22 12.82 -15.27
C ASP A 155 1.31 12.69 -15.27
N LYS A 156 1.79 11.48 -15.51
CA LYS A 156 3.23 11.17 -15.52
C LYS A 156 3.91 11.61 -16.81
N THR A 157 3.14 11.90 -17.85
CA THR A 157 3.66 12.39 -19.14
C THR A 157 4.00 13.87 -19.06
N THR A 158 3.12 14.67 -18.47
CA THR A 158 3.32 16.11 -18.25
C THR A 158 3.93 16.44 -16.89
N LYS A 159 3.98 15.46 -15.97
CA LYS A 159 4.44 15.60 -14.57
C LYS A 159 3.59 16.61 -13.78
N ILE A 160 2.30 16.68 -14.10
CA ILE A 160 1.34 17.56 -13.44
C ILE A 160 0.46 16.73 -12.51
N VAL A 161 0.13 17.32 -11.36
CA VAL A 161 -0.88 16.80 -10.45
C VAL A 161 -2.04 17.78 -10.40
N THR A 162 -3.24 17.29 -10.69
CA THR A 162 -4.46 18.09 -10.64
C THR A 162 -5.43 17.51 -9.63
N GLU A 163 -5.95 18.37 -8.76
CA GLU A 163 -6.95 18.02 -7.76
C GLU A 163 -8.35 18.37 -8.30
N TYR A 164 -9.27 17.41 -8.24
CA TYR A 164 -10.68 17.59 -8.57
C TYR A 164 -11.53 17.28 -7.34
N LYS A 165 -12.46 18.19 -7.03
CA LYS A 165 -13.41 18.05 -5.91
C LYS A 165 -14.79 17.76 -6.44
N GLY A 166 -15.46 16.78 -5.83
CA GLY A 166 -16.78 16.31 -6.22
C GLY A 166 -16.70 15.12 -7.17
N ASN A 167 -17.54 14.12 -6.91
CA ASN A 167 -17.54 12.86 -7.65
C ASN A 167 -17.87 13.07 -9.14
N ALA A 168 -18.92 13.83 -9.47
CA ALA A 168 -19.33 14.05 -10.85
C ALA A 168 -18.23 14.72 -11.72
N ILE A 169 -17.49 15.66 -11.14
CA ILE A 169 -16.36 16.32 -11.83
C ILE A 169 -15.23 15.31 -12.03
N SER A 170 -14.93 14.52 -10.99
CA SER A 170 -13.88 13.50 -11.04
C SER A 170 -14.18 12.41 -12.08
N GLU A 171 -15.43 11.95 -12.15
CA GLU A 171 -15.89 10.98 -13.16
C GLU A 171 -15.76 11.54 -14.58
N SER A 172 -16.24 12.76 -14.82
CA SER A 172 -16.14 13.39 -16.14
C SER A 172 -14.68 13.56 -16.61
N VAL A 173 -13.75 13.81 -15.69
CA VAL A 173 -12.32 13.91 -16.00
C VAL A 173 -11.73 12.55 -16.35
N LEU A 174 -12.07 11.51 -15.57
CA LEU A 174 -11.65 10.13 -15.85
C LEU A 174 -12.12 9.68 -17.23
N ASP A 175 -13.38 9.94 -17.56
CA ASP A 175 -13.96 9.64 -18.88
C ASP A 175 -13.23 10.37 -19.99
N GLY A 176 -12.91 11.66 -19.82
CA GLY A 176 -12.16 12.45 -20.79
C GLY A 176 -10.75 11.90 -21.04
N LEU A 177 -10.01 11.56 -19.98
CA LEU A 177 -8.67 10.98 -20.08
C LEU A 177 -8.69 9.63 -20.79
N TRP A 178 -9.69 8.81 -20.50
CA TRP A 178 -9.91 7.54 -21.18
C TRP A 178 -10.26 7.72 -22.66
N GLN A 179 -11.16 8.64 -23.01
CA GLN A 179 -11.52 8.96 -24.40
C GLN A 179 -10.33 9.49 -25.21
N CYS A 180 -9.38 10.17 -24.56
CA CYS A 180 -8.11 10.57 -25.17
C CYS A 180 -7.13 9.41 -25.39
N GLY A 181 -7.51 8.17 -25.04
CA GLY A 181 -6.68 6.97 -25.22
C GLY A 181 -5.52 6.85 -24.23
N MET A 182 -5.54 7.61 -23.13
CA MET A 182 -4.51 7.50 -22.10
C MET A 182 -4.64 6.17 -21.37
N LYS A 183 -3.51 5.61 -20.95
CA LYS A 183 -3.46 4.40 -20.11
C LYS A 183 -3.27 4.80 -18.67
N GLY A 184 -4.13 4.31 -17.78
CA GLY A 184 -4.02 4.67 -16.38
C GLY A 184 -4.43 3.59 -15.39
N TYR A 185 -4.20 3.92 -14.12
CA TYR A 185 -4.51 3.08 -12.98
C TYR A 185 -5.18 3.89 -11.88
N ILE A 186 -6.26 3.35 -11.31
CA ILE A 186 -7.09 4.02 -10.31
C ILE A 186 -6.89 3.35 -8.95
N ILE A 187 -6.58 4.14 -7.92
CA ILE A 187 -6.66 3.76 -6.52
C ILE A 187 -7.90 4.45 -5.96
N TYR A 188 -8.90 3.66 -5.58
CA TYR A 188 -10.13 4.18 -5.02
C TYR A 188 -10.16 3.94 -3.51
N ASP A 189 -9.91 4.99 -2.74
CA ASP A 189 -9.89 4.96 -1.28
C ASP A 189 -11.20 5.49 -0.69
N VAL A 190 -11.99 4.58 -0.13
CA VAL A 190 -13.34 4.84 0.35
C VAL A 190 -13.29 5.46 1.75
N ALA A 191 -13.40 6.80 1.82
CA ALA A 191 -13.35 7.52 3.09
C ALA A 191 -14.65 7.41 3.93
N GLU A 192 -15.83 7.42 3.29
CA GLU A 192 -17.11 7.53 4.00
C GLU A 192 -17.72 6.16 4.34
N LYS A 193 -18.16 5.97 5.58
CA LYS A 193 -18.78 4.72 6.04
C LYS A 193 -20.10 4.48 5.29
N GLY A 194 -20.15 3.42 4.48
CA GLY A 194 -21.41 2.94 3.88
C GLY A 194 -21.84 3.66 2.59
N LYS A 195 -21.02 4.58 2.06
CA LYS A 195 -21.25 5.15 0.73
C LYS A 195 -20.63 4.21 -0.29
N GLN A 196 -21.46 3.73 -1.22
CA GLN A 196 -20.99 3.04 -2.42
C GLN A 196 -20.19 4.05 -3.27
N PRO A 197 -19.23 3.58 -4.07
CA PRO A 197 -18.64 4.42 -5.11
C PRO A 197 -19.78 4.75 -6.08
N ASP A 198 -19.79 5.96 -6.62
CA ASP A 198 -20.71 6.24 -7.71
C ASP A 198 -20.42 5.25 -8.85
N THR A 199 -21.47 4.74 -9.48
CA THR A 199 -21.37 3.69 -10.51
C THR A 199 -20.52 4.10 -11.72
N GLY A 200 -20.21 5.40 -11.87
CA GLY A 200 -19.29 5.92 -12.88
C GLY A 200 -17.81 5.63 -12.57
N PHE A 201 -17.46 5.16 -11.37
CA PHE A 201 -16.12 4.66 -11.06
C PHE A 201 -15.91 3.20 -11.49
N ALA A 202 -16.86 2.53 -12.14
CA ALA A 202 -16.54 1.28 -12.83
C ALA A 202 -15.42 1.60 -13.84
N SER A 203 -14.23 1.02 -13.63
CA SER A 203 -13.04 1.34 -14.41
C SER A 203 -13.39 1.45 -15.90
N PRO A 204 -13.12 2.59 -16.56
CA PRO A 204 -13.27 2.69 -18.00
C PRO A 204 -12.56 1.49 -18.63
N THR A 205 -13.22 0.83 -19.58
CA THR A 205 -12.68 -0.38 -20.21
C THR A 205 -11.24 -0.12 -20.66
N GLY A 206 -10.29 -0.85 -20.08
CA GLY A 206 -8.85 -0.70 -20.39
C GLY A 206 -8.02 0.05 -19.35
N TRP A 207 -8.55 0.46 -18.20
CA TRP A 207 -7.75 0.96 -17.07
C TRP A 207 -7.70 -0.04 -15.91
N GLY A 208 -6.60 -0.04 -15.17
CA GLY A 208 -6.50 -0.83 -13.94
C GLY A 208 -7.11 -0.14 -12.74
N MET A 209 -7.61 -0.93 -11.79
CA MET A 209 -8.26 -0.39 -10.59
C MET A 209 -8.02 -1.28 -9.38
N ILE A 210 -7.70 -0.64 -8.26
CA ILE A 210 -7.78 -1.23 -6.93
C ILE A 210 -8.64 -0.37 -6.00
N VAL A 211 -9.50 -1.05 -5.25
CA VAL A 211 -10.35 -0.44 -4.24
C VAL A 211 -9.75 -0.71 -2.88
N VAL A 212 -9.41 0.37 -2.19
CA VAL A 212 -8.88 0.35 -0.83
C VAL A 212 -10.04 0.76 0.09
N SER A 213 -10.54 -0.20 0.83
CA SER A 213 -11.90 -0.16 1.35
C SER A 213 -12.06 0.32 2.80
N SER A 214 -13.26 0.83 3.07
CA SER A 214 -13.81 1.10 4.40
C SER A 214 -14.26 -0.20 5.10
N PRO A 215 -14.18 -0.28 6.44
CA PRO A 215 -14.33 -1.50 7.26
C PRO A 215 -15.60 -2.39 7.15
N LYS A 216 -16.62 -2.04 6.37
CA LYS A 216 -17.88 -2.82 6.34
C LYS A 216 -17.84 -3.95 5.31
N LEU A 217 -18.04 -5.18 5.79
CA LEU A 217 -18.01 -6.39 4.96
C LEU A 217 -19.07 -6.40 3.83
N THR A 218 -20.25 -5.85 4.10
CA THR A 218 -21.38 -5.82 3.16
C THR A 218 -21.07 -5.07 1.88
N ASN A 219 -20.18 -4.06 1.94
CA ASN A 219 -19.81 -3.29 0.76
C ASN A 219 -18.99 -4.17 -0.19
N TYR A 220 -18.10 -5.05 0.29
CA TYR A 220 -17.25 -5.85 -0.61
C TYR A 220 -18.04 -6.77 -1.54
N ASP A 221 -19.10 -7.41 -1.02
CA ASP A 221 -19.90 -8.34 -1.80
C ASP A 221 -20.60 -7.63 -2.97
N GLU A 222 -21.04 -6.39 -2.76
CA GLU A 222 -21.65 -5.57 -3.80
C GLU A 222 -20.60 -5.12 -4.83
N TRP A 223 -19.41 -4.73 -4.38
CA TRP A 223 -18.33 -4.32 -5.26
C TRP A 223 -17.83 -5.46 -6.13
N GLU A 224 -17.60 -6.65 -5.56
CA GLU A 224 -17.25 -7.85 -6.31
C GLU A 224 -18.32 -8.14 -7.38
N LYS A 225 -19.61 -8.00 -7.04
CA LYS A 225 -20.70 -8.19 -8.00
C LYS A 225 -20.70 -7.13 -9.10
N GLN A 226 -20.53 -5.85 -8.76
CA GLN A 226 -20.58 -4.74 -9.71
C GLN A 226 -19.37 -4.71 -10.65
N THR A 227 -18.17 -4.91 -10.10
CA THR A 227 -16.91 -4.73 -10.82
C THR A 227 -16.29 -6.04 -11.29
N LYS A 228 -16.88 -7.19 -10.93
CA LYS A 228 -16.27 -8.53 -11.07
C LYS A 228 -14.88 -8.59 -10.45
N ALA A 229 -14.65 -7.78 -9.41
CA ALA A 229 -13.34 -7.62 -8.80
C ALA A 229 -12.95 -8.85 -7.99
N SER A 230 -11.68 -9.21 -8.08
CA SER A 230 -11.11 -10.26 -7.23
C SER A 230 -10.59 -9.67 -5.92
N ARG A 231 -10.88 -10.37 -4.82
CA ARG A 231 -10.48 -9.96 -3.47
C ARG A 231 -9.00 -10.21 -3.25
N ILE A 232 -8.34 -9.29 -2.56
CA ILE A 232 -7.05 -9.50 -1.92
C ILE A 232 -7.26 -9.34 -0.42
N ILE A 233 -6.96 -10.38 0.35
CA ILE A 233 -7.02 -10.32 1.82
C ILE A 233 -5.69 -9.78 2.31
N MET A 234 -5.68 -8.70 3.08
CA MET A 234 -4.53 -8.13 3.77
C MET A 234 -4.55 -8.58 5.23
N ASN A 235 -3.51 -9.31 5.64
CA ASN A 235 -3.41 -9.82 7.01
C ASN A 235 -2.87 -8.75 7.96
N CYS A 236 -3.13 -8.95 9.25
CA CYS A 236 -2.56 -8.10 10.30
C CYS A 236 -1.03 -8.28 10.33
N PRO A 237 -0.28 -7.20 10.59
CA PRO A 237 1.15 -7.33 10.86
C PRO A 237 1.35 -8.25 12.07
N ASP A 238 2.44 -9.01 12.03
CA ASP A 238 2.85 -9.85 13.15
C ASP A 238 3.44 -9.02 14.30
N GLU A 239 3.69 -9.67 15.44
CA GLU A 239 4.21 -9.01 16.64
C GLU A 239 5.55 -8.30 16.37
N VAL A 240 6.41 -8.91 15.55
CA VAL A 240 7.74 -8.37 15.22
C VAL A 240 7.61 -7.11 14.39
N GLY A 241 6.74 -7.10 13.37
CA GLY A 241 6.43 -5.92 12.57
C GLY A 241 5.83 -4.79 13.40
N VAL A 242 4.92 -5.09 14.33
CA VAL A 242 4.35 -4.10 15.25
C VAL A 242 5.43 -3.52 16.17
N LYS A 243 6.30 -4.36 16.74
CA LYS A 243 7.44 -3.91 17.56
C LYS A 243 8.39 -3.00 16.79
N ALA A 244 8.69 -3.34 15.53
CA ALA A 244 9.55 -2.52 14.66
C ALA A 244 8.92 -1.14 14.38
N MET A 245 7.62 -1.09 14.08
CA MET A 245 6.89 0.17 13.90
C MET A 245 6.93 1.03 15.18
N CYS A 246 6.67 0.42 16.34
CA CYS A 246 6.74 1.12 17.63
C CYS A 246 8.15 1.63 17.94
N ALA A 247 9.19 0.82 17.67
CA ALA A 247 10.58 1.21 17.89
C ALA A 247 10.96 2.40 17.00
N TRP A 248 10.55 2.37 15.73
CA TRP A 248 10.76 3.48 14.80
C TRP A 248 10.05 4.75 15.24
N MET A 249 8.78 4.67 15.64
CA MET A 249 8.05 5.85 16.13
C MET A 249 8.66 6.48 17.38
N LYS A 250 9.34 5.67 18.22
CA LYS A 250 9.98 6.14 19.45
C LYS A 250 11.43 6.60 19.25
N ARG A 251 11.99 6.44 18.05
CA ARG A 251 13.38 6.85 17.79
C ARG A 251 13.52 8.36 18.01
N GLY A 252 14.60 8.77 18.67
CA GLY A 252 14.85 10.18 18.95
C GLY A 252 14.00 10.80 20.06
N LEU A 253 13.08 10.04 20.70
CA LEU A 253 12.55 10.44 22.00
C LEU A 253 13.63 10.19 23.05
N GLU A 254 13.99 11.22 23.82
CA GLU A 254 14.81 10.99 25.02
C GLU A 254 14.06 9.98 25.91
N PRO A 255 14.76 8.99 26.49
CA PRO A 255 14.11 8.11 27.44
C PRO A 255 13.54 8.98 28.56
N ASP A 256 12.23 8.83 28.82
CA ASP A 256 11.58 9.50 29.96
C ASP A 256 12.49 9.31 31.17
N LYS A 257 12.97 10.42 31.73
CA LYS A 257 13.57 10.42 33.07
C LYS A 257 12.49 9.89 33.98
N GLN A 258 12.52 8.58 34.24
CA GLN A 258 11.64 7.96 35.22
C GLN A 258 11.74 8.80 36.49
N ALA A 259 10.61 9.38 36.89
CA ALA A 259 10.48 9.99 38.19
C ALA A 259 10.83 8.90 39.21
N GLY A 260 11.95 9.11 39.91
CA GLY A 260 12.36 8.32 41.06
C GLY A 260 11.47 8.58 42.27
#